data_AF-A0A1L2D5T5-F1
#
_entry.id   AF-A0A1L2D5T5-F1
#
_cell.length_a   1.000
_cell.length_b   1.000
_cell.length_c   1.000
_cell.angle_alpha   90.00
_cell.angle_beta   90.00
_cell.angle_gamma   90.00
#
_symmetry.space_group_name_H-M   'P 1'
#
loop_
_entity.id
_entity.type
_entity.pdbx_description
1 polymer ?
#
loop_
_entity_poly.entity_id
_entity_poly.type
_entity_poly.pdbx_seq_one_letter_code
_entity_poly.pdbx_strand_id
1 'polypeptide(L)'
;GLAKETTMGGRGRVAKVEVQGKKPLSRVPNTKPPFTVGQLKKAIPPHCFQRSLLTSFSYVVYDLSFAFIFYIATTYFHLLPQPFSLIAWPIYWVLQGCLLTGVWVIAHECGHHAFSKYQWVDDVVGLTLHSTLLVPYFSWKISHRRHHSNTGSLDRDEVFVPKPKSKVAWFSKYLNNPLGRAVSLLVTLTIG
;
A
#
# COMPACT_ATOMS: atom_id res chain seq x y z
N GLY A 1 16.10 -58.23 -22.67
CA GLY A 1 17.15 -58.90 -23.46
C GLY A 1 18.46 -58.16 -23.23
N LEU A 2 19.50 -58.93 -22.86
CA LEU A 2 20.93 -58.60 -22.75
C LEU A 2 21.39 -57.51 -21.77
N ALA A 3 22.01 -57.99 -20.69
CA ALA A 3 23.11 -57.33 -20.01
C ALA A 3 24.41 -57.47 -20.82
N LYS A 4 25.36 -56.53 -20.65
CA LYS A 4 26.80 -56.81 -20.73
C LYS A 4 27.61 -55.77 -19.93
N GLU A 5 28.41 -56.30 -19.01
CA GLU A 5 29.46 -55.66 -18.22
C GLU A 5 30.56 -55.03 -19.07
N THR A 6 31.22 -53.98 -18.55
CA THR A 6 32.69 -53.87 -18.60
C THR A 6 33.18 -53.02 -17.42
N THR A 7 34.21 -53.52 -16.74
CA THR A 7 34.82 -53.00 -15.51
C THR A 7 36.05 -52.11 -15.73
N MET A 8 36.29 -51.26 -14.71
CA MET A 8 37.56 -50.71 -14.20
C MET A 8 38.24 -49.49 -14.87
N GLY A 9 38.42 -48.43 -14.06
CA GLY A 9 39.47 -47.41 -14.27
C GLY A 9 39.26 -46.07 -13.55
N GLY A 10 39.94 -45.89 -12.41
CA GLY A 10 40.61 -44.63 -12.05
C GLY A 10 39.82 -43.35 -11.71
N ARG A 11 39.81 -43.03 -10.41
CA ARG A 11 40.09 -41.70 -9.81
C ARG A 11 39.45 -40.45 -10.44
N GLY A 12 38.46 -39.90 -9.73
CA GLY A 12 38.03 -38.50 -9.90
C GLY A 12 36.61 -38.25 -9.42
N ARG A 13 36.38 -38.16 -8.11
CA ARG A 13 35.10 -37.63 -7.59
C ARG A 13 35.07 -36.12 -7.81
N VAL A 14 34.65 -35.69 -8.99
CA VAL A 14 34.10 -34.34 -9.16
C VAL A 14 32.75 -34.37 -8.46
N ALA A 15 32.67 -33.73 -7.29
CA ALA A 15 31.40 -33.54 -6.62
C ALA A 15 30.51 -32.71 -7.55
N LYS A 16 29.53 -33.36 -8.18
CA LYS A 16 28.36 -32.67 -8.73
C LYS A 16 27.74 -31.95 -7.55
N VAL A 17 27.90 -30.63 -7.51
CA VAL A 17 27.03 -29.78 -6.69
C VAL A 17 25.65 -29.94 -7.30
N GLU A 18 24.87 -30.87 -6.76
CA GLU A 18 23.43 -30.89 -6.95
C GLU A 18 22.94 -29.54 -6.46
N VAL A 19 22.60 -28.67 -7.42
CA VAL A 19 21.74 -27.53 -7.14
C VAL A 19 20.43 -28.15 -6.68
N GLN A 20 20.29 -28.30 -5.36
CA GLN A 20 19.05 -28.73 -4.73
C GLN A 20 17.95 -27.90 -5.34
N GLY A 21 17.10 -28.56 -6.13
CA GLY A 21 15.97 -27.94 -6.80
C GLY A 21 15.18 -27.23 -5.74
N LYS A 22 15.13 -25.89 -5.82
CA LYS A 22 14.25 -25.09 -4.99
C LYS A 22 12.86 -25.68 -5.14
N LYS A 23 12.32 -26.27 -4.06
CA LYS A 23 10.94 -26.76 -4.05
C LYS A 23 10.07 -25.64 -4.63
N PRO A 24 9.24 -25.91 -5.65
CA PRO A 24 8.35 -24.88 -6.15
C PRO A 24 7.55 -24.37 -4.96
N LEU A 25 7.63 -23.06 -4.71
CA LEU A 25 6.88 -22.43 -3.63
C LEU A 25 5.42 -22.84 -3.80
N SER A 26 4.83 -23.43 -2.74
CA SER A 26 3.43 -23.81 -2.75
C SER A 26 2.62 -22.56 -3.08
N ARG A 27 1.97 -22.56 -4.24
CA ARG A 27 1.13 -21.42 -4.65
C ARG A 27 -0.02 -21.30 -3.66
N VAL A 28 -0.41 -20.05 -3.38
CA VAL A 28 -1.61 -19.79 -2.58
C VAL A 28 -2.81 -20.52 -3.20
N PRO A 29 -3.74 -21.04 -2.37
CA PRO A 29 -4.93 -21.70 -2.88
C PRO A 29 -5.68 -20.82 -3.87
N ASN A 30 -5.97 -21.35 -5.05
CA ASN A 30 -6.70 -20.65 -6.12
C ASN A 30 -8.15 -21.14 -6.24
N THR A 31 -8.56 -22.09 -5.39
CA THR A 31 -9.92 -22.61 -5.34
C THR A 31 -10.83 -21.69 -4.54
N LYS A 32 -12.12 -21.71 -4.86
CA LYS A 32 -13.11 -20.94 -4.12
C LYS A 32 -13.14 -21.44 -2.67
N PRO A 33 -13.07 -20.56 -1.66
CA PRO A 33 -13.12 -20.98 -0.27
C PRO A 33 -14.45 -21.69 0.05
N PRO A 34 -14.48 -22.62 1.01
CA PRO A 34 -15.68 -23.37 1.40
C PRO A 34 -16.68 -22.54 2.22
N PHE A 35 -16.54 -21.21 2.23
CA PHE A 35 -17.40 -20.28 2.95
C PHE A 35 -17.78 -19.09 2.06
N THR A 36 -18.89 -18.45 2.39
CA THR A 36 -19.39 -17.25 1.73
C THR A 36 -19.01 -15.99 2.49
N VAL A 37 -18.98 -14.84 1.81
CA VAL A 37 -18.81 -13.52 2.44
C VAL A 37 -19.89 -13.28 3.51
N GLY A 38 -21.11 -13.79 3.29
CA GLY A 38 -22.20 -13.70 4.27
C GLY A 38 -21.90 -14.46 5.57
N GLN A 39 -21.31 -15.66 5.48
CA GLN A 39 -20.88 -16.43 6.66
C GLN A 39 -19.77 -15.70 7.43
N LEU A 40 -18.82 -15.10 6.73
CA LEU A 40 -17.79 -14.26 7.36
C LEU A 40 -18.40 -13.07 8.09
N LYS A 41 -19.32 -12.33 7.44
CA LYS A 41 -20.00 -11.19 8.06
C LYS A 41 -20.79 -11.59 9.32
N LYS A 42 -21.44 -12.76 9.32
CA LYS A 42 -22.16 -13.28 10.49
C LYS A 42 -21.24 -13.67 11.65
N ALA A 43 -19.99 -14.02 11.38
CA ALA A 43 -19.01 -14.34 12.41
C ALA A 43 -18.45 -13.09 13.12
N ILE A 44 -18.58 -11.90 12.51
CA ILE A 44 -18.11 -10.64 13.09
C ILE A 44 -19.17 -10.10 14.07
N PRO A 45 -18.77 -9.66 15.29
CA PRO A 45 -19.71 -9.10 16.27
C PRO A 45 -20.53 -7.92 15.71
N PRO A 46 -21.84 -7.80 16.02
CA PRO A 46 -22.69 -6.74 15.48
C PRO A 46 -22.22 -5.31 15.78
N HIS A 47 -21.57 -5.11 16.93
CA HIS A 47 -21.07 -3.80 17.34
C HIS A 47 -19.95 -3.29 16.40
N CYS A 48 -19.21 -4.18 15.72
CA CYS A 48 -18.19 -3.79 14.74
C CYS A 48 -18.78 -3.12 13.48
N PHE A 49 -20.10 -3.24 13.25
CA PHE A 49 -20.79 -2.59 12.14
C PHE A 49 -21.45 -1.26 12.52
N GLN A 50 -21.39 -0.87 13.79
CA GLN A 50 -21.95 0.37 14.29
C GLN A 50 -21.00 1.53 14.01
N ARG A 51 -21.44 2.45 13.16
CA ARG A 51 -20.68 3.65 12.76
C ARG A 51 -21.26 4.86 13.48
N SER A 52 -20.47 5.43 14.38
CA SER A 52 -20.85 6.61 15.18
C SER A 52 -20.47 7.88 14.43
N LEU A 53 -21.46 8.67 14.00
CA LEU A 53 -21.22 9.96 13.34
C LEU A 53 -20.37 10.89 14.22
N LEU A 54 -20.65 10.95 15.52
CA LEU A 54 -19.91 11.82 16.44
C LEU A 54 -18.43 11.44 16.49
N THR A 55 -18.15 10.14 16.59
CA THR A 55 -16.78 9.63 16.61
C THR A 55 -16.08 9.92 15.28
N SER A 56 -16.72 9.60 14.15
CA SER A 56 -16.15 9.84 12.83
C SER A 56 -15.85 11.32 12.58
N PHE A 57 -16.77 12.24 12.92
CA PHE A 57 -16.54 13.67 12.80
C PHE A 57 -15.52 14.21 13.80
N SER A 58 -15.41 13.61 15.00
CA SER A 58 -14.37 14.02 15.96
C SER A 58 -12.96 13.82 15.40
N TYR A 59 -12.72 12.75 14.63
CA TYR A 59 -11.44 12.54 13.95
C TYR A 59 -11.20 13.53 12.81
N VAL A 60 -12.24 13.89 12.04
CA VAL A 60 -12.12 14.96 11.03
C VAL A 60 -11.73 16.28 11.68
N VAL A 61 -12.42 16.68 12.74
CA VAL A 61 -12.13 17.92 13.46
C VAL A 61 -10.73 17.88 14.07
N TYR A 62 -10.34 16.75 14.67
CA TYR A 62 -9.01 16.55 15.23
C TYR A 62 -7.92 16.75 14.17
N ASP A 63 -7.96 16.02 13.07
CA ASP A 63 -6.94 16.08 12.02
C ASP A 63 -6.87 17.48 11.39
N LEU A 64 -8.02 18.10 11.09
CA LEU A 64 -8.07 19.45 10.51
C LEU A 64 -7.58 20.52 11.50
N SER A 65 -7.84 20.36 12.80
CA SER A 65 -7.34 21.30 13.81
C SER A 65 -5.82 21.25 13.90
N PHE A 66 -5.22 20.06 13.93
CA PHE A 66 -3.77 19.92 13.92
C PHE A 66 -3.14 20.41 12.61
N ALA A 67 -3.74 20.07 11.46
CA ALA A 67 -3.28 20.56 10.17
C ALA A 67 -3.31 22.09 10.10
N PHE A 68 -4.34 22.73 10.67
CA PHE A 68 -4.45 24.18 10.75
C PHE A 68 -3.41 24.78 11.70
N ILE A 69 -3.22 24.20 12.90
CA ILE A 69 -2.20 24.66 13.87
C ILE A 69 -0.80 24.62 13.24
N PHE A 70 -0.45 23.54 12.55
CA PHE A 70 0.85 23.42 11.88
C PHE A 70 0.99 24.40 10.71
N TYR A 71 -0.08 24.65 9.96
CA TYR A 71 -0.09 25.71 8.95
C TYR A 71 0.21 27.07 9.58
N ILE A 72 -0.45 27.43 10.68
CA ILE A 72 -0.16 28.68 11.41
C ILE A 72 1.28 28.71 11.93
N ALA A 73 1.82 27.59 12.41
CA ALA A 73 3.20 27.52 12.88
C ALA A 73 4.21 27.93 11.79
N THR A 74 3.93 27.66 10.51
CA THR A 74 4.81 28.07 9.39
C THR A 74 5.01 29.59 9.31
N THR A 75 4.02 30.38 9.77
CA THR A 75 4.11 31.84 9.77
C THR A 75 5.17 32.36 10.76
N TYR A 76 5.60 31.54 11.72
CA TYR A 76 6.61 31.90 12.72
C TYR A 76 8.00 31.32 12.40
N PHE A 77 8.16 30.48 11.38
CA PHE A 77 9.44 29.83 11.09
C PHE A 77 10.57 30.82 10.78
N HIS A 78 10.23 31.97 10.18
CA HIS A 78 11.19 33.03 9.89
C HIS A 78 11.75 33.73 11.15
N LEU A 79 11.09 33.59 12.30
CA LEU A 79 11.56 34.13 13.58
C LEU A 79 12.59 33.23 14.26
N LEU A 80 12.74 31.98 13.81
CA LEU A 80 13.74 31.06 14.35
C LEU A 80 15.15 31.47 13.88
N PRO A 81 16.17 31.44 14.77
CA PRO A 81 17.54 31.67 14.34
C PRO A 81 18.03 30.56 13.41
N GLN A 82 18.98 30.89 12.54
CA GLN A 82 19.62 29.88 11.69
C GLN A 82 20.50 28.95 12.54
N PRO A 83 20.51 27.62 12.26
CA PRO A 83 19.89 26.92 11.12
C PRO A 83 18.47 26.40 11.38
N PHE A 84 17.87 26.67 12.54
CA PHE A 84 16.60 26.06 12.96
C PHE A 84 15.43 26.45 12.06
N SER A 85 15.43 27.67 11.50
CA SER A 85 14.43 28.10 10.51
C SER A 85 14.41 27.19 9.27
N LEU A 86 15.58 26.79 8.77
CA LEU A 86 15.69 25.87 7.63
C LEU A 86 15.29 24.45 7.98
N ILE A 87 15.66 23.98 9.18
CA ILE A 87 15.34 22.62 9.66
C ILE A 87 13.83 22.46 9.95
N ALA A 88 13.14 23.53 10.33
CA ALA A 88 11.70 23.51 10.61
C ALA A 88 10.86 23.11 9.38
N TRP A 89 11.30 23.46 8.18
CA TRP A 89 10.57 23.17 6.93
C TRP A 89 10.44 21.66 6.63
N PRO A 90 11.53 20.87 6.55
CA PRO A 90 11.43 19.42 6.40
C PRO A 90 10.61 18.74 7.49
N ILE A 91 10.74 19.19 8.74
CA ILE A 91 9.96 18.65 9.86
C ILE A 91 8.47 18.91 9.63
N TYR A 92 8.11 20.15 9.26
CA TYR A 92 6.74 20.50 8.91
C TYR A 92 6.21 19.67 7.74
N TRP A 93 6.97 19.49 6.66
CA TRP A 93 6.51 18.70 5.51
C TRP A 93 6.18 17.26 5.89
N VAL A 94 7.02 16.62 6.71
CA VAL A 94 6.78 15.27 7.19
C VAL A 94 5.53 15.22 8.07
N LEU A 95 5.45 16.10 9.07
CA LEU A 95 4.34 16.10 10.03
C LEU A 95 3.01 16.48 9.37
N GLN A 96 2.97 17.55 8.58
CA GLN A 96 1.80 17.99 7.84
C GLN A 96 1.38 16.94 6.81
N GLY A 97 2.34 16.34 6.09
CA GLY A 97 2.07 15.26 5.15
C GLY A 97 1.42 14.05 5.82
N CYS A 98 1.90 13.64 7.00
CA CYS A 98 1.29 12.58 7.78
C CYS A 98 -0.16 12.90 8.20
N LEU A 99 -0.41 14.12 8.69
CA LEU A 99 -1.76 14.55 9.07
C LEU A 99 -2.72 14.61 7.88
N LEU A 100 -2.32 15.21 6.78
CA LEU A 100 -3.14 15.29 5.56
C LEU A 100 -3.36 13.91 4.92
N THR A 101 -2.42 12.98 5.11
CA THR A 101 -2.65 11.56 4.76
C THR A 101 -3.75 10.95 5.64
N GLY A 102 -3.82 11.30 6.92
CA GLY A 102 -4.94 10.92 7.80
C GLY A 102 -6.29 11.42 7.26
N VAL A 103 -6.38 12.69 6.88
CA VAL A 103 -7.57 13.27 6.23
C VAL A 103 -7.91 12.53 4.94
N TRP A 104 -6.91 12.19 4.12
CA TRP A 104 -7.10 11.39 2.91
C TRP A 104 -7.67 10.01 3.21
N VAL A 105 -7.19 9.34 4.27
CA VAL A 105 -7.68 8.02 4.73
C VAL A 105 -9.14 8.13 5.17
N ILE A 106 -9.53 9.16 5.92
CA ILE A 106 -10.93 9.34 6.33
C ILE A 106 -11.85 9.46 5.09
N ALA A 107 -11.44 10.24 4.09
CA ALA A 107 -12.18 10.38 2.85
C ALA A 107 -12.18 9.09 1.99
N HIS A 108 -11.10 8.31 2.03
CA HIS A 108 -11.04 6.96 1.48
C HIS A 108 -12.09 6.04 2.15
N GLU A 109 -12.20 6.06 3.48
CA GLU A 109 -13.21 5.29 4.24
C GLU A 109 -14.64 5.72 3.91
N CYS A 110 -14.86 6.98 3.56
CA CYS A 110 -16.15 7.44 3.02
C CYS A 110 -16.49 6.73 1.70
N GLY A 111 -15.50 6.50 0.82
CA GLY A 111 -15.67 5.75 -0.42
C GLY A 111 -16.06 4.28 -0.22
N HIS A 112 -15.66 3.69 0.92
CA HIS A 112 -16.05 2.35 1.38
C HIS A 112 -17.38 2.30 2.12
N HIS A 113 -18.00 3.46 2.35
CA HIS A 113 -19.18 3.62 3.21
C HIS A 113 -18.93 3.14 4.65
N ALA A 114 -17.71 3.32 5.16
CA ALA A 114 -17.32 2.96 6.52
C ALA A 114 -17.42 4.14 7.49
N PHE A 115 -17.46 5.38 6.99
CA PHE A 115 -17.48 6.60 7.82
C PHE A 115 -18.77 6.77 8.62
N SER A 116 -19.93 6.56 7.99
CA SER A 116 -21.23 6.66 8.65
C SER A 116 -22.21 5.60 8.16
N LYS A 117 -23.39 5.53 8.78
CA LYS A 117 -24.50 4.69 8.31
C LYS A 117 -25.24 5.28 7.10
N TYR A 118 -24.96 6.53 6.72
CA TYR A 118 -25.66 7.27 5.70
C TYR A 118 -24.74 7.52 4.50
N GLN A 119 -25.00 6.83 3.39
CA GLN A 119 -24.12 6.92 2.21
C GLN A 119 -24.01 8.35 1.66
N TRP A 120 -25.07 9.15 1.74
CA TRP A 120 -25.04 10.54 1.29
C TRP A 120 -24.12 11.42 2.15
N VAL A 121 -24.03 11.14 3.47
CA VAL A 121 -23.09 11.85 4.36
C VAL A 121 -21.67 11.51 3.96
N ASP A 122 -21.40 10.22 3.75
CA ASP A 122 -20.08 9.75 3.32
C ASP A 122 -19.68 10.39 1.99
N ASP A 123 -20.60 10.45 1.01
CA ASP A 123 -20.30 11.04 -0.29
C ASP A 123 -20.08 12.55 -0.23
N VAL A 124 -20.79 13.29 0.62
CA VAL A 124 -20.56 14.73 0.84
C VAL A 124 -19.22 14.98 1.54
N VAL A 125 -18.93 14.26 2.62
CA VAL A 125 -17.69 14.40 3.39
C VAL A 125 -16.50 13.99 2.54
N GLY A 126 -16.57 12.82 1.90
CA GLY A 126 -15.54 12.29 1.02
C GLY A 126 -15.26 13.23 -0.14
N LEU A 127 -16.30 13.73 -0.83
CA LEU A 127 -16.13 14.72 -1.90
C LEU A 127 -15.43 15.98 -1.42
N THR A 128 -15.84 16.52 -0.27
CA THR A 128 -15.27 17.75 0.28
C THR A 128 -13.79 17.56 0.62
N LEU A 129 -13.46 16.55 1.42
CA LEU A 129 -12.11 16.30 1.90
C LEU A 129 -11.15 15.90 0.76
N HIS A 130 -11.54 14.97 -0.12
CA HIS A 130 -10.71 14.63 -1.28
C HIS A 130 -10.52 15.81 -2.22
N SER A 131 -11.55 16.65 -2.46
CA SER A 131 -11.39 17.84 -3.29
C SER A 131 -10.38 18.84 -2.71
N THR A 132 -10.38 19.04 -1.39
CA THR A 132 -9.36 19.89 -0.72
C THR A 132 -7.94 19.34 -0.85
N LEU A 133 -7.81 18.03 -1.07
CA LEU A 133 -6.55 17.33 -1.31
C LEU A 133 -6.27 17.07 -2.80
N LEU A 134 -7.04 17.69 -3.70
CA LEU A 134 -6.91 17.56 -5.16
C LEU A 134 -7.12 16.13 -5.68
N VAL A 135 -7.94 15.34 -4.98
CA VAL A 135 -8.33 13.98 -5.36
C VAL A 135 -9.77 13.98 -5.91
N PRO A 136 -10.02 13.46 -7.13
CA PRO A 136 -11.36 13.42 -7.70
C PRO A 136 -12.19 12.28 -7.06
N TYR A 137 -12.89 12.58 -5.97
CA TYR A 137 -13.56 11.60 -5.09
C TYR A 137 -14.36 10.52 -5.81
N PHE A 138 -15.30 10.87 -6.70
CA PHE A 138 -16.16 9.86 -7.33
C PHE A 138 -15.40 8.96 -8.31
N SER A 139 -14.52 9.54 -9.12
CA SER A 139 -13.67 8.77 -10.04
C SER A 139 -12.76 7.82 -9.24
N TRP A 140 -12.13 8.34 -8.19
CA TRP A 140 -11.28 7.58 -7.30
C TRP A 140 -12.06 6.48 -6.58
N LYS A 141 -13.25 6.76 -6.04
CA LYS A 141 -14.14 5.78 -5.37
C LYS A 141 -14.47 4.60 -6.29
N ILE A 142 -14.77 4.87 -7.56
CA ILE A 142 -15.10 3.83 -8.55
C ILE A 142 -13.87 2.98 -8.85
N SER A 143 -12.76 3.61 -9.19
CA SER A 143 -11.51 2.95 -9.59
C SER A 143 -10.96 2.12 -8.41
N HIS A 144 -10.90 2.73 -7.23
CA HIS A 144 -10.48 2.08 -5.99
C HIS A 144 -11.33 0.87 -5.59
N ARG A 145 -12.66 0.93 -5.77
CA ARG A 145 -13.53 -0.24 -5.57
C ARG A 145 -13.18 -1.39 -6.53
N ARG A 146 -12.85 -1.08 -7.79
CA ARG A 146 -12.39 -2.09 -8.76
C ARG A 146 -11.06 -2.70 -8.33
N HIS A 147 -10.11 -1.87 -7.89
CA HIS A 147 -8.84 -2.33 -7.33
C HIS A 147 -9.06 -3.32 -6.17
N HIS A 148 -9.88 -2.98 -5.17
CA HIS A 148 -10.15 -3.89 -4.05
C HIS A 148 -10.84 -5.20 -4.46
N SER A 149 -11.73 -5.15 -5.45
CA SER A 149 -12.40 -6.36 -5.95
C SER A 149 -11.47 -7.28 -6.76
N ASN A 150 -10.36 -6.74 -7.27
CA ASN A 150 -9.44 -7.44 -8.18
C ASN A 150 -7.99 -7.46 -7.67
N THR A 151 -7.75 -7.18 -6.38
CA THR A 151 -6.39 -7.00 -5.84
C THR A 151 -5.50 -8.18 -6.17
N GLY A 152 -4.37 -7.92 -6.83
CA GLY A 152 -3.39 -8.95 -7.22
C GLY A 152 -3.78 -9.76 -8.46
N SER A 153 -4.87 -9.41 -9.15
CA SER A 153 -5.19 -9.96 -10.47
C SER A 153 -4.27 -9.35 -11.53
N LEU A 154 -3.63 -10.20 -12.34
CA LEU A 154 -2.82 -9.73 -13.48
C LEU A 154 -3.67 -9.08 -14.59
N ASP A 155 -4.94 -9.48 -14.70
CA ASP A 155 -5.81 -9.10 -15.82
C ASP A 155 -6.80 -7.99 -15.45
N ARG A 156 -7.15 -7.87 -14.16
CA ARG A 156 -8.27 -7.02 -13.70
C ARG A 156 -7.89 -5.99 -12.65
N ASP A 157 -6.71 -6.08 -12.04
CA ASP A 157 -6.21 -4.99 -11.20
C ASP A 157 -5.80 -3.83 -12.11
N GLU A 158 -6.21 -2.62 -11.78
CA GLU A 158 -5.92 -1.42 -12.57
C GLU A 158 -4.77 -0.59 -11.99
N VAL A 159 -4.41 -0.80 -10.72
CA VAL A 159 -3.41 0.03 -10.02
C VAL A 159 -2.12 -0.74 -9.74
N PHE A 160 -2.22 -1.97 -9.23
CA PHE A 160 -1.07 -2.72 -8.75
C PHE A 160 -0.93 -4.06 -9.46
N VAL A 161 -0.68 -4.02 -10.78
CA VAL A 161 -0.44 -5.21 -11.58
C VAL A 161 1.01 -5.70 -11.39
N PRO A 162 1.24 -6.89 -10.78
CA PRO A 162 2.59 -7.43 -10.67
C PRO A 162 3.24 -7.62 -12.04
N LYS A 163 4.49 -7.15 -12.20
CA LYS A 163 5.23 -7.39 -13.43
C LYS A 163 5.54 -8.89 -13.56
N PRO A 164 5.24 -9.54 -14.71
CA PRO A 164 5.69 -10.91 -14.95
C PRO A 164 7.21 -10.95 -14.97
N LYS A 165 7.80 -12.09 -14.59
CA LYS A 165 9.26 -12.25 -14.49
C LYS A 165 10.02 -11.81 -15.76
N SER A 166 9.43 -12.01 -16.93
CA SER A 166 9.99 -11.59 -18.22
C SER A 166 10.08 -10.07 -18.40
N LYS A 167 9.27 -9.28 -17.68
CA LYS A 167 9.24 -7.81 -17.71
C LYS A 167 9.96 -7.16 -16.52
N VAL A 168 10.55 -7.95 -15.62
CA VAL A 168 11.37 -7.42 -14.52
C VAL A 168 12.77 -7.15 -15.05
N ALA A 169 13.27 -5.92 -14.85
CA ALA A 169 14.59 -5.54 -15.31
C ALA A 169 15.69 -6.38 -14.64
N TRP A 170 16.73 -6.73 -15.41
CA TRP A 170 17.83 -7.57 -14.94
C TRP A 170 18.52 -6.99 -13.68
N PHE A 171 18.60 -5.67 -13.59
CA PHE A 171 19.26 -4.98 -12.48
C PHE A 171 18.43 -4.99 -11.18
N SER A 172 17.13 -5.32 -11.24
CA SER A 172 16.24 -5.40 -10.08
C SER A 172 16.76 -6.37 -9.02
N LYS A 173 17.45 -7.45 -9.43
CA LYS A 173 18.10 -8.39 -8.52
C LYS A 173 19.15 -7.72 -7.63
N TYR A 174 19.86 -6.72 -8.15
CA TYR A 174 20.90 -5.99 -7.43
C TYR A 174 20.34 -4.80 -6.64
N LEU A 175 19.23 -4.21 -7.09
CA LEU A 175 18.57 -3.12 -6.38
C LEU A 175 17.60 -3.58 -5.28
N ASN A 176 17.27 -4.87 -5.20
CA ASN A 176 16.38 -5.40 -4.18
C ASN A 176 17.08 -5.63 -2.82
N ASN A 177 17.75 -4.59 -2.32
CA ASN A 177 18.32 -4.49 -0.97
C ASN A 177 18.06 -3.07 -0.42
N PRO A 178 18.26 -2.81 0.89
CA PRO A 178 17.92 -1.51 1.49
C PRO A 178 18.56 -0.31 0.77
N LEU A 179 19.84 -0.43 0.40
CA LEU A 179 20.58 0.65 -0.27
C LEU A 179 20.09 0.85 -1.71
N GLY A 180 19.87 -0.24 -2.44
CA GLY A 180 19.29 -0.19 -3.79
C GLY A 180 17.88 0.41 -3.81
N ARG A 181 17.07 0.17 -2.78
CA ARG A 181 15.75 0.80 -2.62
C ARG A 181 15.86 2.28 -2.30
N ALA A 182 16.80 2.69 -1.43
CA ALA A 182 17.04 4.10 -1.14
C ALA A 182 17.44 4.86 -2.41
N VAL A 183 18.36 4.30 -3.21
CA VAL A 183 18.75 4.88 -4.51
C VAL A 183 17.57 4.93 -5.48
N SER A 184 16.79 3.86 -5.57
CA SER A 184 15.60 3.82 -6.44
C SER A 184 14.58 4.90 -6.05
N LEU A 185 14.32 5.06 -4.75
CA LEU A 185 13.43 6.10 -4.23
C LEU A 185 13.97 7.50 -4.53
N LEU A 186 15.26 7.75 -4.33
CA LEU A 186 15.88 9.03 -4.64
C LEU A 186 15.71 9.37 -6.13
N VAL A 187 15.98 8.42 -7.02
CA VAL A 187 15.82 8.60 -8.47
C VAL A 187 14.36 8.88 -8.83
N THR A 188 13.42 8.07 -8.36
CA THR A 188 11.98 8.27 -8.63
C THR A 188 11.48 9.62 -8.12
N LEU A 189 11.91 10.05 -6.93
CA LEU A 189 11.49 11.32 -6.35
C LEU A 189 12.13 12.55 -7.01
N THR A 190 13.25 12.39 -7.72
CA THR A 190 13.98 13.52 -8.35
C THR A 190 13.75 13.62 -9.85
N ILE A 191 13.60 12.49 -10.55
CA ILE A 191 13.52 12.43 -12.01
C ILE A 191 12.09 12.16 -12.49
N GLY A 192 11.28 11.44 -11.69
CA GLY A 192 9.97 10.92 -12.09
C GLY A 192 10.07 9.55 -12.75
#